data_AF-A0A8X6QHI3-F1
#
_entry.id   AF-A0A8X6QHI3-F1
#
_cell.length_a   1.000
_cell.length_b   1.000
_cell.length_c   1.000
_cell.angle_alpha   90.00
_cell.angle_beta   90.00
_cell.angle_gamma   90.00
#
_symmetry.space_group_name_H-M   'P 1'
#
loop_
_entity.id
_entity.type
_entity.pdbx_description
1 polymer ?
#
loop_
_entity_poly.entity_id
_entity_poly.type
_entity_poly.pdbx_seq_one_letter_code
_entity_poly.pdbx_strand_id
1 'polypeptide(L)'
;MFERVFRKLLKKEVTKHIPFPKTDFDCIDAEIVLTTSMVELLSYHIQENISALFECYGCLEGYQNQLGHECLTYTNEQRIFEYGDLAMLNMDWDKLAAEFVERNIQMINYISEIFLNKLDMNILIENAKKMYIATDCILLV
;
A
#
# COMPACT_ATOMS: atom_id res chain seq x y z
N MET A 1 -2.91 15.49 3.19
CA MET A 1 -1.98 15.58 4.35
C MET A 1 -0.93 14.48 4.31
N PHE A 2 -1.33 13.23 4.07
CA PHE A 2 -0.45 12.05 3.99
C PHE A 2 0.69 12.20 2.98
N GLU A 3 0.42 12.74 1.78
CA GLU A 3 1.43 12.87 0.73
C GLU A 3 2.69 13.62 1.17
N ARG A 4 2.55 14.81 1.76
CA ARG A 4 3.72 15.60 2.20
C ARG A 4 4.48 14.92 3.34
N VAL A 5 3.77 14.25 4.23
CA VAL A 5 4.37 13.52 5.35
C VAL A 5 5.14 12.31 4.83
N PHE A 6 4.49 11.47 4.03
CA PHE A 6 5.07 10.28 3.45
C PHE A 6 6.27 10.60 2.55
N ARG A 7 6.19 11.63 1.69
CA ARG A 7 7.34 12.08 0.91
C ARG A 7 8.54 12.46 1.77
N LYS A 8 8.32 13.08 2.93
CA LYS A 8 9.40 13.38 3.89
C LYS A 8 9.98 12.12 4.52
N LEU A 9 9.13 11.15 4.89
CA LEU A 9 9.56 9.86 5.44
C LEU A 9 10.40 9.10 4.42
N LEU A 10 9.90 9.00 3.20
CA LEU A 10 10.60 8.32 2.11
C LEU A 10 11.92 9.01 1.76
N LYS A 11 11.95 10.35 1.69
CA LYS A 11 13.19 11.11 1.53
C LYS A 11 14.19 10.82 2.65
N LYS A 12 13.73 10.82 3.91
CA LYS A 12 14.57 10.50 5.08
C LYS A 12 15.13 9.08 4.98
N GLU A 13 14.32 8.12 4.55
CA GLU A 13 14.74 6.73 4.43
C GLU A 13 15.80 6.53 3.34
N VAL A 14 15.56 7.07 2.14
CA VAL A 14 16.54 7.06 1.05
C VAL A 14 17.86 7.68 1.48
N THR A 15 17.84 8.81 2.22
CA THR A 15 19.07 9.46 2.70
C THR A 15 19.91 8.62 3.65
N LYS A 16 19.34 7.59 4.29
CA LYS A 16 20.14 6.68 5.13
C LYS A 16 21.09 5.82 4.32
N HIS A 17 20.75 5.53 3.06
CA HIS A 17 21.51 4.64 2.21
C HIS A 17 22.42 5.42 1.26
N ILE A 18 21.89 6.47 0.62
CA ILE A 18 22.62 7.26 -0.36
C ILE A 18 22.25 8.74 -0.17
N PRO A 19 23.23 9.66 -0.10
CA PRO A 19 22.95 11.08 -0.20
C PRO A 19 22.28 11.39 -1.54
N PHE A 20 21.13 12.08 -1.56
CA PHE A 20 20.47 12.44 -2.82
C PHE A 20 21.49 13.11 -3.78
N PRO A 21 21.77 12.51 -4.95
CA PRO A 21 22.73 13.08 -5.89
C PRO A 21 22.23 14.42 -6.42
N LYS A 22 23.15 15.33 -6.76
CA LYS A 22 22.82 16.64 -7.36
C LYS A 22 22.31 16.54 -8.81
N THR A 23 22.51 15.40 -9.45
CA THR A 23 22.09 15.12 -10.82
C THR A 23 20.96 14.11 -10.79
N ASP A 24 19.76 14.57 -11.12
CA ASP A 24 18.58 13.74 -11.27
C ASP A 24 18.68 12.91 -12.55
N PHE A 25 18.46 11.59 -12.44
CA PHE A 25 18.28 10.71 -13.58
C PHE A 25 16.78 10.54 -13.83
N ASP A 26 16.27 11.19 -14.88
CA ASP A 26 14.90 10.98 -15.35
C ASP A 26 14.87 9.71 -16.22
N CYS A 27 14.27 8.64 -15.69
CA CYS A 27 14.15 7.35 -16.37
C CYS A 27 12.72 6.85 -16.20
N ILE A 28 11.90 7.02 -17.24
CA ILE A 28 10.47 6.67 -17.23
C ILE A 28 10.26 5.19 -16.87
N ASP A 29 11.10 4.29 -17.39
CA ASP A 29 11.01 2.86 -17.08
C ASP A 29 11.22 2.60 -15.58
N ALA A 30 12.20 3.26 -14.97
CA ALA A 30 12.42 3.18 -13.54
C ALA A 30 11.26 3.78 -12.74
N GLU A 31 10.70 4.91 -13.18
CA GLU A 31 9.52 5.51 -12.54
C GLU A 31 8.33 4.57 -12.56
N ILE A 32 8.07 3.87 -13.68
CA ILE A 32 6.98 2.90 -13.79
C ILE A 32 7.20 1.73 -12.82
N VAL A 33 8.41 1.17 -12.77
CA VAL A 33 8.74 0.06 -11.86
C VAL A 33 8.58 0.48 -10.39
N LEU A 34 9.14 1.63 -10.02
CA LEU A 34 9.04 2.17 -8.66
C LEU A 34 7.58 2.48 -8.28
N THR A 35 6.81 3.09 -9.18
CA THR A 35 5.38 3.37 -8.96
C THR A 35 4.59 2.08 -8.77
N THR A 36 4.86 1.06 -9.59
CA THR A 36 4.21 -0.25 -9.49
C THR A 36 4.56 -0.92 -8.16
N SER A 37 5.83 -0.93 -7.77
CA SER A 37 6.26 -1.45 -6.47
C SER A 37 5.60 -0.73 -5.29
N MET A 38 5.34 0.58 -5.41
CA MET A 38 4.63 1.34 -4.37
C MET A 38 3.15 0.94 -4.28
N VAL A 39 2.47 0.78 -5.42
CA VAL A 39 1.06 0.33 -5.47
C VAL A 39 0.92 -1.06 -4.86
N GLU A 40 1.82 -1.98 -5.19
CA GLU A 40 1.81 -3.34 -4.64
C GLU A 40 2.02 -3.35 -3.12
N LEU A 41 3.01 -2.59 -2.62
CA LEU A 41 3.24 -2.48 -1.18
C LEU A 41 2.06 -1.85 -0.47
N LEU A 42 1.52 -0.75 -1.01
CA LEU A 42 0.30 -0.15 -0.47
C LEU A 42 -0.81 -1.19 -0.40
N SER A 43 -1.11 -1.90 -1.49
CA SER A 43 -2.16 -2.92 -1.54
C SER A 43 -1.97 -4.00 -0.47
N TYR A 44 -0.74 -4.46 -0.26
CA TYR A 44 -0.41 -5.40 0.81
C TYR A 44 -0.72 -4.82 2.20
N HIS A 45 -0.29 -3.59 2.48
CA HIS A 45 -0.59 -2.93 3.77
C HIS A 45 -2.08 -2.62 3.96
N ILE A 46 -2.82 -2.29 2.90
CA ILE A 46 -4.29 -2.17 2.93
C ILE A 46 -4.89 -3.49 3.41
N GLN A 47 -4.50 -4.60 2.79
CA GLN A 47 -5.00 -5.93 3.12
C GLN A 47 -4.69 -6.34 4.56
N GLU A 48 -3.43 -6.17 5.00
CA GLU A 48 -3.01 -6.49 6.37
C GLU A 48 -3.80 -5.68 7.40
N ASN A 49 -3.94 -4.37 7.18
CA ASN A 49 -4.66 -3.49 8.10
C ASN A 49 -6.17 -3.75 8.12
N ILE A 50 -6.78 -4.03 6.97
CA ILE A 50 -8.18 -4.47 6.91
C ILE A 50 -8.31 -5.77 7.71
N SER A 51 -7.45 -6.76 7.47
CA SER A 51 -7.50 -8.05 8.17
C SER A 51 -7.32 -7.91 9.68
N ALA A 52 -6.51 -6.96 10.14
CA ALA A 52 -6.31 -6.66 11.55
C ALA A 52 -7.51 -5.97 12.21
N LEU A 53 -8.29 -5.18 11.44
CA LEU A 53 -9.49 -4.50 11.90
C LEU A 53 -10.75 -5.37 11.78
N PHE A 54 -10.72 -6.34 10.88
CA PHE A 54 -11.86 -7.15 10.51
C PHE A 54 -12.11 -8.24 11.57
N GLU A 55 -13.16 -8.03 12.37
CA GLU A 55 -13.70 -9.06 13.24
C GLU A 55 -14.97 -9.66 12.63
N CYS A 56 -14.95 -10.96 12.36
CA CYS A 56 -16.11 -11.69 11.85
C CYS A 56 -17.11 -11.94 12.98
N TYR A 57 -18.31 -11.38 12.90
CA TYR A 57 -19.38 -11.59 13.87
C TYR A 57 -19.80 -13.05 13.93
N GLY A 58 -19.87 -13.73 12.78
CA GLY A 58 -20.11 -15.18 12.75
C GLY A 58 -19.05 -16.00 13.49
N CYS A 59 -17.79 -15.58 13.44
CA CYS A 59 -16.73 -16.21 14.24
C CYS A 59 -16.89 -15.90 15.73
N LEU A 60 -17.23 -14.66 16.09
CA LEU A 60 -17.42 -14.23 17.49
C LEU A 60 -18.61 -14.95 18.15
N GLU A 61 -19.74 -15.05 17.45
CA GLU A 61 -20.95 -15.72 17.94
C GLU A 61 -20.90 -17.26 17.82
N GLY A 62 -19.82 -17.80 17.22
CA GLY A 62 -19.65 -19.25 17.07
C GLY A 62 -20.68 -19.89 16.13
N TYR A 63 -21.14 -19.17 15.12
CA TYR A 63 -22.08 -19.71 14.14
C TYR A 63 -21.48 -20.91 13.40
N GLN A 64 -22.23 -22.02 13.32
CA GLN A 64 -21.77 -23.19 12.56
C GLN A 64 -22.00 -23.06 11.05
N ASN A 65 -22.93 -22.19 10.64
CA ASN A 65 -23.23 -21.97 9.23
C ASN A 65 -22.25 -20.95 8.63
N GLN A 66 -21.64 -21.25 7.49
CA GLN A 66 -20.67 -20.37 6.84
C GLN A 66 -21.27 -19.07 6.31
N LEU A 67 -22.58 -19.05 5.99
CA LEU A 67 -23.29 -17.88 5.50
C LEU A 67 -23.41 -16.77 6.55
N GLY A 68 -23.30 -17.11 7.83
CA GLY A 68 -23.27 -16.15 8.92
C GLY A 68 -21.89 -15.59 9.21
N HIS A 69 -20.85 -15.97 8.44
CA HIS A 69 -19.49 -15.47 8.63
C HIS A 69 -19.16 -14.40 7.59
N GLU A 70 -18.96 -13.16 8.04
CA GLU A 70 -18.50 -12.07 7.19
C GLU A 70 -17.11 -12.36 6.60
N CYS A 71 -16.24 -13.11 7.31
CA CYS A 71 -14.90 -13.47 6.80
C CYS A 71 -14.95 -14.30 5.51
N LEU A 72 -16.07 -14.98 5.25
CA LEU A 72 -16.27 -15.79 4.04
C LEU A 72 -17.18 -15.10 3.02
N THR A 73 -18.12 -14.28 3.48
CA THR A 73 -19.16 -13.72 2.63
C THR A 73 -18.85 -12.32 2.12
N TYR A 74 -18.00 -11.55 2.80
CA TYR A 74 -17.66 -10.21 2.35
C TYR A 74 -16.63 -10.24 1.23
N THR A 75 -16.93 -9.55 0.13
CA THR A 75 -15.95 -9.23 -0.91
C THR A 75 -14.92 -8.24 -0.38
N ASN A 76 -13.73 -8.18 -1.00
CA ASN A 76 -12.73 -7.15 -0.75
C ASN A 76 -13.25 -5.73 -1.02
N GLU A 77 -14.20 -5.55 -1.96
CA GLU A 77 -14.88 -4.27 -2.15
C GLU A 77 -15.70 -3.87 -0.91
N GLN A 78 -16.48 -4.81 -0.35
CA GLN A 78 -17.23 -4.57 0.89
C GLN A 78 -16.28 -4.32 2.08
N ARG A 79 -15.17 -5.06 2.17
CA ARG A 79 -14.16 -4.85 3.21
C ARG A 79 -13.51 -3.47 3.10
N ILE A 80 -13.22 -2.98 1.89
CA ILE A 80 -12.73 -1.61 1.69
C ILE A 80 -13.77 -0.59 2.09
N PHE A 81 -15.04 -0.81 1.74
CA PHE A 81 -16.11 0.11 2.09
C PHE A 81 -16.26 0.26 3.61
N GLU A 82 -16.21 -0.85 4.34
CA GLU A 82 -16.40 -0.85 5.80
C GLU A 82 -15.13 -0.42 6.58
N TYR A 83 -13.95 -0.89 6.16
CA TYR A 83 -12.72 -0.76 6.94
C TYR A 83 -11.61 0.05 6.25
N GLY A 84 -11.77 0.40 4.98
CA GLY A 84 -10.69 0.98 4.17
C GLY A 84 -10.13 2.28 4.73
N ASP A 85 -10.99 3.21 5.15
CA ASP A 85 -10.54 4.48 5.72
C ASP A 85 -9.79 4.29 7.04
N LEU A 86 -10.27 3.41 7.91
CA LEU A 86 -9.58 3.06 9.17
C LEU A 86 -8.25 2.35 8.90
N ALA A 87 -8.22 1.43 7.92
CA ALA A 87 -7.01 0.75 7.50
C ALA A 87 -5.94 1.73 6.98
N MET A 88 -6.37 2.80 6.30
CA MET A 88 -5.44 3.84 5.81
C MET A 88 -4.96 4.74 6.94
N LEU A 89 -5.83 5.07 7.90
CA LEU A 89 -5.47 5.87 9.07
C LEU A 89 -4.48 5.14 9.98
N ASN A 90 -4.61 3.81 10.10
CA ASN A 90 -3.73 2.96 10.90
C ASN A 90 -2.46 2.50 10.16
N MET A 91 -2.23 2.98 8.93
CA MET A 91 -1.06 2.60 8.17
C MET A 91 0.22 3.10 8.83
N ASP A 92 1.17 2.20 9.03
CA ASP A 92 2.52 2.54 9.47
C ASP A 92 3.32 3.07 8.28
N TRP A 93 3.24 4.38 8.08
CA TRP A 93 3.89 5.09 6.98
C TRP A 93 5.43 5.06 7.06
N ASP A 94 5.99 4.95 8.27
CA ASP A 94 7.43 4.80 8.47
C ASP A 94 7.88 3.41 7.99
N LYS A 95 7.14 2.36 8.38
CA LYS A 95 7.38 0.98 7.91
C LYS A 95 7.20 0.86 6.40
N LEU A 96 6.14 1.43 5.83
CA LEU A 96 5.92 1.43 4.38
C LEU A 96 7.10 2.09 3.63
N ALA A 97 7.62 3.21 4.13
CA ALA A 97 8.77 3.88 3.51
C ALA A 97 10.04 3.02 3.58
N ALA A 98 10.31 2.37 4.73
CA ALA A 98 11.43 1.45 4.91
C ALA A 98 11.36 0.27 3.94
N GLU A 99 10.22 -0.42 3.90
CA GLU A 99 10.02 -1.57 3.01
C GLU A 99 10.11 -1.19 1.54
N PHE A 100 9.60 -0.01 1.16
CA PHE A 100 9.72 0.47 -0.22
C PHE A 100 11.18 0.68 -0.62
N VAL A 101 12.00 1.30 0.23
CA VAL A 101 13.43 1.50 -0.04
C VAL A 101 14.18 0.18 -0.07
N GLU A 102 13.92 -0.72 0.88
CA GLU A 102 14.53 -2.04 0.94
C GLU A 102 14.21 -2.86 -0.31
N ARG A 103 12.94 -2.93 -0.69
CA ARG A 103 12.48 -3.66 -1.88
C ARG A 103 13.08 -3.13 -3.17
N ASN A 104 13.36 -1.83 -3.23
CA ASN A 104 13.88 -1.15 -4.41
C ASN A 104 15.36 -0.72 -4.27
N ILE A 105 16.12 -1.34 -3.37
CA ILE A 105 17.50 -0.93 -3.05
C ILE A 105 18.42 -0.92 -4.28
N GLN A 106 18.19 -1.81 -5.25
CA GLN A 106 18.96 -1.88 -6.50
C GLN A 106 18.70 -0.67 -7.42
N MET A 107 17.54 -0.02 -7.27
CA MET A 107 17.10 1.12 -8.06
C MET A 107 17.03 2.40 -7.23
N ILE A 108 17.65 2.42 -6.04
CA ILE A 108 17.57 3.53 -5.10
C ILE A 108 18.06 4.87 -5.69
N ASN A 109 18.99 4.83 -6.65
CA ASN A 109 19.48 6.01 -7.37
C ASN A 109 18.40 6.70 -8.23
N TYR A 110 17.32 5.99 -8.57
CA TYR A 110 16.17 6.51 -9.32
C TYR A 110 15.06 7.06 -8.41
N ILE A 111 15.13 6.82 -7.09
CA ILE A 111 14.22 7.43 -6.11
C ILE A 111 14.71 8.86 -5.84
N SER A 112 14.59 9.73 -6.85
CA SER A 112 15.10 11.10 -6.88
C SER A 112 14.09 12.11 -6.34
N GLU A 113 14.51 13.37 -6.16
CA GLU A 113 13.58 14.44 -5.78
C GLU A 113 12.51 14.68 -6.86
N ILE A 114 12.85 14.52 -8.14
CA ILE A 114 11.88 14.58 -9.25
C ILE A 114 10.83 13.48 -9.12
N PHE A 115 11.26 12.23 -8.93
CA PHE A 115 10.35 11.10 -8.75
C PHE A 115 9.42 11.33 -7.55
N LEU A 116 10.00 11.68 -6.39
CA LEU A 116 9.24 11.97 -5.18
C LEU A 116 8.25 13.12 -5.39
N ASN A 117 8.59 14.10 -6.23
CA ASN A 117 7.71 15.22 -6.55
C ASN A 117 6.53 14.85 -7.45
N LYS A 118 6.65 13.77 -8.24
CA LYS A 118 5.59 13.23 -9.11
C LYS A 118 4.63 12.26 -8.37
N LEU A 119 4.96 11.80 -7.16
CA LEU A 119 4.17 10.80 -6.42
C LEU A 119 2.79 11.31 -5.96
N ASP A 120 1.75 11.08 -6.74
CA ASP A 120 0.38 11.35 -6.28
C ASP A 120 -0.13 10.21 -5.39
N MET A 121 -0.11 10.43 -4.08
CA MET A 121 -0.55 9.41 -3.11
C MET A 121 -2.03 9.07 -3.22
N ASN A 122 -2.89 9.99 -3.67
CA ASN A 122 -4.31 9.68 -3.84
C ASN A 122 -4.48 8.67 -4.98
N ILE A 123 -3.80 8.89 -6.11
CA ILE A 123 -3.82 7.96 -7.25
C ILE A 123 -3.22 6.60 -6.86
N LEU A 124 -2.09 6.60 -6.13
CA LEU A 124 -1.44 5.38 -5.68
C LEU A 124 -2.34 4.54 -4.76
N ILE A 125 -2.99 5.20 -3.79
CA ILE A 125 -3.93 4.53 -2.87
C ILE A 125 -5.13 3.98 -3.64
N GLU A 126 -5.73 4.75 -4.55
CA GLU A 126 -6.86 4.27 -5.35
C GLU A 126 -6.48 3.09 -6.25
N ASN A 127 -5.27 3.07 -6.82
CA ASN A 127 -4.75 1.93 -7.58
C ASN A 127 -4.49 0.72 -6.68
N ALA A 128 -3.97 0.93 -5.47
CA ALA A 128 -3.76 -0.12 -4.49
C ALA A 128 -5.08 -0.76 -4.02
N LYS A 129 -6.10 0.05 -3.76
CA LYS A 129 -7.46 -0.42 -3.45
C LYS A 129 -8.04 -1.27 -4.59
N LYS A 130 -7.91 -0.82 -5.83
CA LYS A 130 -8.35 -1.59 -7.02
C LYS A 130 -7.59 -2.91 -7.15
N MET A 131 -6.29 -2.90 -6.88
CA MET A 131 -5.47 -4.12 -6.89
C MET A 131 -5.95 -5.12 -5.84
N TYR A 132 -6.20 -4.67 -4.61
CA TYR A 132 -6.76 -5.51 -3.55
C TYR A 132 -8.13 -6.09 -3.93
N ILE A 133 -9.05 -5.26 -4.45
CA ILE A 133 -10.37 -5.73 -4.92
C ILE A 133 -10.22 -6.79 -6.01
N ALA A 134 -9.30 -6.61 -6.95
CA ALA A 134 -9.07 -7.56 -8.03
C ALA A 134 -8.58 -8.94 -7.55
N THR A 135 -8.05 -9.05 -6.32
CA THR A 135 -7.64 -10.35 -5.76
C THR A 135 -8.82 -11.26 -5.41
N ASP A 136 -10.03 -10.73 -5.20
CA ASP A 136 -11.24 -11.56 -5.04
C ASP A 136 -11.48 -12.46 -6.26
N CYS A 137 -11.24 -11.92 -7.46
CA CYS A 137 -11.48 -12.61 -8.72
C CYS A 137 -10.54 -13.81 -8.93
N ILE A 138 -9.39 -13.84 -8.24
CA ILE A 138 -8.39 -14.91 -8.38
C ILE A 138 -8.74 -16.12 -7.51
N LEU A 139 -9.51 -15.94 -6.43
CA LEU A 139 -9.89 -17.02 -5.51
C LEU A 139 -11.17 -17.78 -5.94
N LEU A 140 -11.80 -17.38 -7.03
CA LEU A 140 -13.03 -17.98 -7.57
C LEU A 140 -12.81 -18.89 -8.80
N VAL A 141 -11.54 -19.23 -9.13
CA VAL A 141 -11.17 -20.11 -10.27
C VAL A 141 -10.60 -21.43 -9.79
#